data_AF-A0A6A5KJ75-F1
#
_entry.id   AF-A0A6A5KJ75-F1
#
_cell.length_a   1.000
_cell.length_b   1.000
_cell.length_c   1.000
_cell.angle_alpha   90.00
_cell.angle_beta   90.00
_cell.angle_gamma   90.00
#
_symmetry.space_group_name_H-M   'P 1'
#
loop_
_entity.id
_entity.type
_entity.pdbx_description
1 polymer ?
#
loop_
_entity_poly.entity_id
_entity_poly.type
_entity_poly.pdbx_seq_one_letter_code
_entity_poly.pdbx_strand_id
1 'polypeptide(L)'
;MDSTITFERSDVQNMLDVAQVETGVLYGDIPYLRDSLQTLFREGLEQCNVQGIDLTELLSRMMWCERTVLDAFNKHRLGNAATRFNQHVVEPDDLVEYNEAENIPERLAFFPLRAIVAKHGIDVVAAPIYQGLVAVPRSALDVPTINNGMTTAVTNPNTVGNRGTGSASASYNKLQGAPSPFLPLPAGNLTFAEITAFVPQSIKSVDVINRIIRNGAYSTTIADMINYYREMEHGPIPNNSVYRMLKVPMEQHAKIDPQYKDWTVAKHSTLAMPAGFNSASVSVAGFSTPVNNNAREAALAANQPPPSILFRDLAKGVKVMPSGDDALDLTRCVQYSVQHPNQNLRYPQHFARLVALLGGPTPVRPAHLDAAAVSRRTSIQKLVKARQASTRQRDDHGRLLKQKSKSPAHSDDEEDTQNVSNGATPDIGSENPTGNSMKREHAAVPADSDEDALSSKRSKVSAQKAPARQECAGHPTKPASSRLRKEIQPEEIDSESDGDAYAGPKRQKKTVAPVRSLRRTKHFSGSYNVDKALQIDEEDEEPFPTPVQRISTPP
;
A
#
# COMPACT_ATOMS: atom_id res chain seq x y z
N MET A 1 11.40 -7.76 44.91
CA MET A 1 10.07 -7.13 44.74
C MET A 1 10.36 -5.84 44.02
N ASP A 2 10.16 -5.82 42.71
CA ASP A 2 10.48 -4.64 41.90
C ASP A 2 9.36 -3.64 42.13
N SER A 3 9.65 -2.55 42.85
CA SER A 3 8.73 -1.44 43.04
C SER A 3 8.44 -0.84 41.68
N THR A 4 7.26 -1.12 41.13
CA THR A 4 6.77 -0.48 39.91
C THR A 4 6.63 1.01 40.18
N ILE A 5 7.45 1.82 39.51
CA ILE A 5 7.36 3.28 39.56
C ILE A 5 6.03 3.67 38.93
N THR A 6 5.16 4.31 39.71
CA THR A 6 3.89 4.87 39.25
C THR A 6 4.04 6.37 39.10
N PHE A 7 3.72 6.92 37.93
CA PHE A 7 3.71 8.37 37.71
C PHE A 7 2.33 8.95 38.00
N GLU A 8 2.30 10.14 38.59
CA GLU A 8 1.10 10.95 38.56
C GLU A 8 0.96 11.62 37.19
N ARG A 9 -0.28 11.97 36.82
CA ARG A 9 -0.55 12.65 35.55
C ARG A 9 0.23 13.96 35.43
N SER A 10 0.29 14.71 36.53
CA SER A 10 1.04 15.97 36.64
C SER A 10 2.53 15.79 36.35
N ASP A 11 3.13 14.67 36.76
CA ASP A 11 4.53 14.38 36.50
C ASP A 11 4.78 14.22 34.99
N VAL A 12 3.96 13.41 34.32
CA VAL A 12 4.09 13.16 32.88
C VAL A 12 3.81 14.42 32.05
N GLN A 13 2.79 15.21 32.44
CA GLN A 13 2.51 16.50 31.80
C GLN A 13 3.72 17.44 31.91
N ASN A 14 4.28 17.59 33.11
CA ASN A 14 5.45 18.43 33.34
C ASN A 14 6.67 17.96 32.54
N MET A 15 6.91 16.64 32.45
CA MET A 15 8.00 16.10 31.64
C MET A 15 7.84 16.44 30.15
N LEU A 16 6.62 16.33 29.61
CA LEU A 16 6.32 16.64 28.22
C LEU A 16 6.42 18.15 27.92
N ASP A 17 5.94 19.00 28.84
CA ASP A 17 6.06 20.45 28.75
C ASP A 17 7.53 20.90 28.74
N VAL A 18 8.34 20.39 29.68
CA VAL A 18 9.77 20.70 29.73
C VAL A 18 10.49 20.19 28.47
N ALA A 19 10.14 18.99 27.97
CA ALA A 19 10.71 18.46 26.73
C ALA A 19 10.38 19.35 25.52
N GLN A 20 9.16 19.88 25.46
CA GLN A 20 8.72 20.78 24.40
C GLN A 20 9.51 22.11 24.42
N VAL A 21 9.79 22.66 25.61
CA VAL A 21 10.62 23.87 25.78
C VAL A 21 12.08 23.58 25.41
N GLU A 22 12.68 22.50 25.95
CA GLU A 22 14.06 22.12 25.66
C GLU A 22 14.28 21.86 24.16
N THR A 23 13.29 21.29 23.47
CA THR A 23 13.31 21.11 22.00
C THR A 23 13.42 22.44 21.26
N GLY A 24 12.69 23.47 21.71
CA GLY A 24 12.76 24.80 21.13
C GLY A 24 14.14 25.43 21.25
N VAL A 25 14.85 25.15 22.34
CA VAL A 25 16.21 25.65 22.60
C VAL A 25 17.25 24.84 21.84
N LEU A 26 17.20 23.51 21.92
CA LEU A 26 18.21 22.60 21.33
C LEU A 26 18.22 22.62 19.81
N TYR A 27 17.05 22.79 19.19
CA TYR A 27 16.88 22.68 17.74
C TYR A 27 16.35 23.97 17.12
N GLY A 28 16.61 25.12 17.76
CA GLY A 28 16.16 26.42 17.29
C GLY A 28 16.66 26.77 15.88
N ASP A 29 17.82 26.25 15.51
CA ASP A 29 18.48 26.37 14.20
C ASP A 29 17.98 25.36 13.14
N ILE A 30 17.23 24.33 13.55
CA ILE A 30 16.70 23.27 12.69
C ILE A 30 15.16 23.25 12.79
N PRO A 31 14.46 24.21 12.15
CA PRO A 31 13.05 24.47 12.41
C PRO A 31 12.13 23.28 12.15
N TYR A 32 12.37 22.50 11.09
CA TYR A 32 11.53 21.34 10.76
C TYR A 32 11.69 20.17 11.74
N LEU A 33 12.89 19.96 12.32
CA LEU A 33 13.09 18.99 13.38
C LEU A 33 12.40 19.43 14.67
N ARG A 34 12.63 20.70 15.05
CA ARG A 34 11.98 21.34 16.19
C ARG A 34 10.47 21.20 16.12
N ASP A 35 9.87 21.57 15.00
CA ASP A 35 8.41 21.60 14.83
C ASP A 35 7.83 20.17 14.85
N SER A 36 8.54 19.19 14.30
CA SER A 36 8.14 17.77 14.36
C SER A 36 8.15 17.22 15.79
N LEU A 37 9.20 17.53 16.56
CA LEU A 37 9.29 17.13 17.97
C LEU A 37 8.28 17.89 18.84
N GLN A 38 8.07 19.19 18.61
CA GLN A 38 7.06 19.97 19.34
C GLN A 38 5.64 19.47 19.08
N THR A 39 5.34 19.05 17.85
CA THR A 39 4.06 18.42 17.48
C THR A 39 3.91 17.09 18.21
N LEU A 40 4.95 16.25 18.20
CA LEU A 40 4.96 14.99 18.94
C LEU A 40 4.63 15.21 20.44
N PHE A 41 5.31 16.14 21.11
CA PHE A 41 5.06 16.37 22.54
C PHE A 41 3.69 16.97 22.82
N ARG A 42 3.15 17.81 21.93
CA ARG A 42 1.76 18.31 22.01
C ARG A 42 0.75 17.17 21.94
N GLU A 43 0.90 16.24 20.99
CA GLU A 43 0.05 15.05 20.91
C GLU A 43 0.16 14.16 22.16
N GLY A 44 1.36 14.08 22.76
CA GLY A 44 1.58 13.41 24.03
C GLY A 44 0.80 14.04 25.18
N LEU A 45 0.80 15.38 25.26
CA LEU A 45 0.04 16.15 26.27
C LEU A 45 -1.47 15.97 26.11
N GLU A 46 -1.97 16.05 24.87
CA GLU A 46 -3.38 15.80 24.54
C GLU A 46 -3.81 14.39 25.00
N GLN A 47 -2.97 13.39 24.75
CA GLN A 47 -3.22 12.02 25.20
C GLN A 47 -3.14 11.91 26.73
N CYS A 48 -2.20 12.57 27.39
CA CYS A 48 -2.09 12.55 28.85
C CYS A 48 -3.38 13.02 29.56
N ASN A 49 -4.16 13.90 28.90
CA ASN A 49 -5.42 14.43 29.41
C ASN A 49 -6.61 13.43 29.33
N VAL A 50 -6.50 12.37 28.54
CA VAL A 50 -7.56 11.37 28.41
C VAL A 50 -7.61 10.49 29.68
N GLN A 51 -8.83 10.21 30.17
CA GLN A 51 -9.03 9.41 31.37
C GLN A 51 -8.72 7.93 31.12
N GLY A 52 -8.11 7.26 32.12
CA GLY A 52 -7.85 5.82 32.08
C GLY A 52 -6.64 5.37 31.25
N ILE A 53 -5.79 6.31 30.81
CA ILE A 53 -4.54 5.96 30.12
C ILE A 53 -3.46 5.54 31.11
N ASP A 54 -2.72 4.46 30.77
CA ASP A 54 -1.48 4.10 31.44
C ASP A 54 -0.38 5.10 31.08
N LEU A 55 0.00 5.91 32.07
CA LEU A 55 0.98 6.97 31.94
C LEU A 55 2.40 6.43 31.65
N THR A 56 2.72 5.23 32.14
CA THR A 56 4.03 4.59 31.91
C THR A 56 4.15 4.12 30.47
N GLU A 57 3.07 3.53 29.94
CA GLU A 57 2.99 3.13 28.54
C GLU A 57 3.03 4.35 27.61
N LEU A 58 2.28 5.41 27.95
CA LEU A 58 2.31 6.68 27.22
C LEU A 58 3.74 7.23 27.14
N LEU A 59 4.41 7.39 28.28
CA LEU A 59 5.77 7.95 28.34
C LEU A 59 6.77 7.09 27.57
N SER A 60 6.66 5.76 27.70
CA SER A 60 7.49 4.81 26.94
C SER A 60 7.30 4.99 25.43
N ARG A 61 6.05 5.07 24.97
CA ARG A 61 5.73 5.30 23.55
C ARG A 61 6.25 6.65 23.06
N MET A 62 6.12 7.71 23.85
CA MET A 62 6.62 9.05 23.49
C MET A 62 8.14 9.07 23.31
N MET A 63 8.90 8.40 24.19
CA MET A 63 10.36 8.27 24.03
C MET A 63 10.75 7.46 22.77
N TRP A 64 9.99 6.41 22.43
CA TRP A 64 10.19 5.67 21.18
C TRP A 64 9.90 6.51 19.94
N CYS A 65 8.84 7.33 19.98
CA CYS A 65 8.51 8.26 18.91
C CYS A 65 9.57 9.36 18.74
N GLU A 66 10.04 9.97 19.83
CA GLU A 66 11.13 10.97 19.81
C GLU A 66 12.36 10.40 19.11
N ARG A 67 12.76 9.19 19.52
CA ARG A 67 13.88 8.48 18.92
C ARG A 67 13.68 8.22 17.42
N THR A 68 12.46 7.86 17.03
CA THR A 68 12.12 7.60 15.62
C THR A 68 12.22 8.87 14.78
N VAL A 69 11.80 10.02 15.31
CA VAL A 69 11.94 11.33 14.65
C VAL A 69 13.42 11.68 14.48
N LEU A 70 14.24 11.53 15.52
CA LEU A 70 15.68 11.81 15.46
C LEU A 70 16.42 10.86 14.50
N ASP A 71 16.06 9.57 14.49
CA ASP A 71 16.62 8.60 13.55
C ASP A 71 16.23 8.90 12.09
N ALA A 72 14.98 9.28 11.84
CA ALA A 72 14.50 9.71 10.53
C ALA A 72 15.19 11.01 10.06
N PHE A 73 15.42 11.94 10.98
CA PHE A 73 16.20 13.14 10.72
C PHE A 73 17.63 12.80 10.28
N ASN A 74 18.32 11.92 11.01
CA ASN A 74 19.68 11.49 10.67
C ASN A 74 19.77 10.67 9.37
N LYS A 75 18.69 10.01 8.93
CA LYS A 75 18.67 9.21 7.70
C LYS A 75 18.31 10.00 6.45
N HIS A 76 17.38 10.93 6.54
CA HIS A 76 16.80 11.61 5.38
C HIS A 76 16.20 12.98 5.68
N ARG A 77 16.60 13.63 6.78
CA ARG A 77 16.11 14.96 7.19
C ARG A 77 14.58 15.04 7.16
N LEU A 78 13.93 14.02 7.74
CA LEU A 78 12.46 13.90 7.81
C LEU A 78 11.74 13.83 6.44
N GLY A 79 12.48 13.54 5.36
CA GLY A 79 11.93 13.36 4.01
C GLY A 79 12.41 14.43 3.03
N ASN A 80 13.09 15.45 3.54
CA ASN A 80 13.54 16.61 2.78
C ASN A 80 14.90 16.43 2.15
N ALA A 81 15.70 15.45 2.59
CA ALA A 81 16.99 15.14 1.97
C ALA A 81 16.90 13.96 1.01
N ALA A 82 17.48 14.14 -0.18
CA ALA A 82 17.74 13.06 -1.12
C ALA A 82 18.92 12.22 -0.60
N THR A 83 18.64 11.04 -0.07
CA THR A 83 19.68 10.11 0.39
C THR A 83 19.52 8.75 -0.28
N ARG A 84 20.50 7.86 -0.09
CA ARG A 84 20.36 6.45 -0.55
C ARG A 84 19.12 5.75 -0.01
N PHE A 85 18.57 6.25 1.11
CA PHE A 85 17.37 5.72 1.75
C PHE A 85 16.08 6.41 1.27
N ASN A 86 16.20 7.62 0.71
CA ASN A 86 15.07 8.42 0.24
C ASN A 86 15.38 9.04 -1.13
N GLN A 87 15.00 8.35 -2.21
CA GLN A 87 15.22 8.83 -3.59
C GLN A 87 14.15 9.83 -4.07
N HIS A 88 13.06 9.99 -3.32
CA HIS A 88 11.93 10.83 -3.69
C HIS A 88 11.65 11.80 -2.55
N VAL A 89 12.21 13.00 -2.68
CA VAL A 89 11.98 14.12 -1.75
C VAL A 89 10.50 14.49 -1.80
N VAL A 90 9.89 14.67 -0.63
CA VAL A 90 8.45 14.90 -0.51
C VAL A 90 8.04 16.19 -1.22
N GLU A 91 8.83 17.25 -1.01
CA GLU A 91 8.65 18.57 -1.61
C GLU A 91 9.98 19.00 -2.23
N PRO A 92 10.12 18.93 -3.57
CA PRO A 92 11.39 19.22 -4.25
C PRO A 92 11.93 20.62 -3.99
N ASP A 93 11.04 21.58 -3.69
CA ASP A 93 11.37 22.97 -3.43
C ASP A 93 12.07 23.15 -2.06
N ASP A 94 11.86 22.22 -1.13
CA ASP A 94 12.45 22.19 0.22
C ASP A 94 13.60 21.16 0.33
N LEU A 95 14.29 20.89 -0.78
CA LEU A 95 15.39 19.95 -0.82
C LEU A 95 16.55 20.41 0.08
N VAL A 96 16.80 19.66 1.15
CA VAL A 96 17.94 19.88 2.05
C VAL A 96 19.07 18.92 1.67
N GLU A 97 20.28 19.44 1.48
CA GLU A 97 21.45 18.58 1.25
C GLU A 97 21.77 17.75 2.51
N TYR A 98 22.15 16.49 2.32
CA TYR A 98 22.52 15.64 3.43
C TYR A 98 23.95 15.90 3.89
N ASN A 99 24.11 16.42 5.11
CA ASN A 99 25.41 16.64 5.74
C ASN A 99 25.59 15.78 7.00
N GLU A 100 26.52 14.83 6.99
CA GLU A 100 26.75 13.91 8.12
C GLU A 100 27.16 14.64 9.42
N ALA A 101 27.79 15.82 9.32
CA ALA A 101 28.19 16.62 10.47
C ALA A 101 27.01 17.21 11.26
N GLU A 102 25.84 17.33 10.62
CA GLU A 102 24.59 17.79 11.24
C GLU A 102 23.78 16.64 11.85
N ASN A 103 24.29 15.40 11.84
CA ASN A 103 23.61 14.30 12.50
C ASN A 103 23.56 14.55 14.01
N ILE A 104 22.38 14.33 14.58
CA ILE A 104 22.20 14.41 16.03
C ILE A 104 22.97 13.27 16.68
N PRO A 105 23.86 13.52 17.65
CA PRO A 105 24.66 12.48 18.27
C PRO A 105 23.82 11.61 19.22
N GLU A 106 24.18 10.34 19.38
CA GLU A 106 23.57 9.42 20.36
C GLU A 106 24.06 9.74 21.78
N ARG A 107 23.70 10.93 22.29
CA ARG A 107 23.98 11.37 23.65
C ARG A 107 22.69 11.83 24.29
N LEU A 108 22.47 11.45 25.56
CA LEU A 108 21.23 11.72 26.28
C LEU A 108 20.78 13.19 26.21
N ALA A 109 21.73 14.14 26.26
CA ALA A 109 21.45 15.58 26.17
C ALA A 109 20.77 16.05 24.87
N PHE A 110 20.73 15.21 23.83
CA PHE A 110 20.06 15.51 22.56
C PHE A 110 18.69 14.82 22.44
N PHE A 111 18.22 14.15 23.48
CA PHE A 111 16.89 13.55 23.53
C PHE A 111 16.09 14.26 24.63
N PRO A 112 15.44 15.41 24.33
CA PRO A 112 14.75 16.23 25.32
C PRO A 112 13.92 15.42 26.32
N LEU A 113 13.01 14.58 25.82
CA LEU A 113 12.14 13.78 26.68
C LEU A 113 12.91 12.70 27.41
N ARG A 114 13.73 11.90 26.71
CA ARG A 114 14.51 10.84 27.37
C ARG A 114 15.45 11.39 28.45
N ALA A 115 16.06 12.56 28.24
CA ALA A 115 16.92 13.22 29.21
C ALA A 115 16.17 13.59 30.48
N ILE A 116 14.95 14.11 30.34
CA ILE A 116 14.08 14.46 31.47
C ILE A 116 13.64 13.18 32.20
N VAL A 117 13.16 12.17 31.48
CA VAL A 117 12.71 10.89 32.07
C VAL A 117 13.84 10.17 32.81
N ALA A 118 15.06 10.22 32.30
CA ALA A 118 16.24 9.67 32.97
C ALA A 118 16.54 10.34 34.32
N LYS A 119 16.22 11.63 34.49
CA LYS A 119 16.34 12.32 35.80
C LYS A 119 15.39 11.74 36.85
N HIS A 120 14.32 11.08 36.42
CA HIS A 120 13.36 10.37 37.28
C HIS A 120 13.71 8.88 37.49
N GLY A 121 14.91 8.45 37.08
CA GLY A 121 15.40 7.09 37.33
C GLY A 121 14.88 6.04 36.35
N ILE A 122 14.27 6.45 35.23
CA ILE A 122 13.86 5.53 34.16
C ILE A 122 14.81 5.69 32.98
N ASP A 123 15.56 4.65 32.67
CA ASP A 123 16.32 4.56 31.43
C ASP A 123 15.69 3.52 30.49
N VAL A 124 15.41 3.95 29.27
CA VAL A 124 14.91 3.08 28.21
C VAL A 124 16.07 2.67 27.33
N VAL A 125 16.39 1.38 27.38
CA VAL A 125 17.39 0.77 26.50
C VAL A 125 16.80 0.63 25.10
N ALA A 126 17.28 1.42 24.15
CA ALA A 126 16.89 1.39 22.74
C ALA A 126 18.11 1.30 21.81
N ALA A 127 17.92 0.75 20.61
CA ALA A 127 18.99 0.61 19.62
C ALA A 127 19.43 1.98 19.08
N PRO A 128 20.74 2.30 18.97
CA PRO A 128 21.29 3.61 18.58
C PRO A 128 20.62 4.21 17.33
N ILE A 129 20.33 5.52 17.32
CA ILE A 129 19.88 6.23 16.12
C ILE A 129 21.00 6.22 15.08
N TYR A 130 20.65 6.41 13.82
CA TYR A 130 21.63 6.44 12.73
C TYR A 130 22.72 7.50 12.97
N GLN A 131 23.99 7.08 12.95
CA GLN A 131 25.17 7.95 13.10
C GLN A 131 26.04 7.95 11.84
N GLY A 132 25.44 7.71 10.67
CA GLY A 132 26.20 7.62 9.42
C GLY A 132 26.90 6.29 9.19
N LEU A 133 27.66 6.21 8.08
CA LEU A 133 28.52 5.08 7.77
C LEU A 133 29.90 5.34 8.37
N VAL A 134 29.99 5.46 9.68
CA VAL A 134 31.28 5.23 10.32
C VAL A 134 31.58 3.76 10.06
N ALA A 135 32.48 3.51 9.11
CA ALA A 135 33.09 2.21 8.89
C ALA A 135 33.84 1.89 10.19
N VAL A 136 33.14 1.31 11.15
CA VAL A 136 33.74 0.84 12.40
C VAL A 136 34.87 -0.09 11.98
N PRO A 137 36.15 0.29 12.18
CA PRO A 137 37.24 -0.62 11.92
C PRO A 137 36.99 -1.83 12.80
N ARG A 138 37.01 -3.02 12.21
CA ARG A 138 36.70 -4.28 12.87
C ARG A 138 37.72 -4.68 13.97
N SER A 139 38.55 -3.75 14.42
CA SER A 139 39.69 -3.95 15.32
C SER A 139 39.74 -2.86 16.38
N ALA A 140 38.81 -2.88 17.34
CA ALA A 140 38.97 -2.27 18.68
C ALA A 140 37.67 -2.47 19.50
N LEU A 141 37.39 -3.72 19.88
CA LEU A 141 36.53 -4.00 21.04
C LEU A 141 37.31 -4.92 21.97
N ASP A 142 38.44 -4.42 22.47
CA ASP A 142 39.02 -4.87 23.72
C ASP A 142 38.72 -3.79 24.76
N VAL A 143 37.62 -4.00 25.50
CA VAL A 143 37.36 -3.28 26.74
C VAL A 143 38.05 -4.07 27.86
N PRO A 144 38.92 -3.47 28.68
CA PRO A 144 39.50 -4.16 29.81
C PRO A 144 38.42 -4.37 30.89
N THR A 145 37.97 -5.61 31.02
CA THR A 145 37.11 -6.07 32.11
C THR A 145 37.89 -6.02 33.42
N ILE A 146 37.45 -5.15 34.34
CA ILE A 146 37.86 -5.18 35.74
C ILE A 146 37.26 -6.44 36.38
N ASN A 147 38.13 -7.34 36.80
CA ASN A 147 37.83 -8.58 37.50
C ASN A 147 37.08 -8.29 38.81
N ASN A 148 35.92 -8.92 38.99
CA ASN A 148 35.51 -9.47 40.27
C ASN A 148 34.77 -10.78 40.01
N GLY A 149 35.38 -11.87 40.48
CA GLY A 149 34.96 -13.23 40.17
C GLY A 149 33.75 -13.69 40.97
N MET A 150 32.93 -14.51 40.33
CA MET A 150 32.49 -15.78 40.92
C MET A 150 31.93 -16.67 39.81
N THR A 151 32.49 -17.87 39.74
CA THR A 151 32.16 -19.00 38.87
C THR A 151 30.72 -19.47 39.03
N THR A 152 30.00 -19.67 37.93
CA THR A 152 29.25 -20.91 37.65
C THR A 152 29.04 -21.08 36.14
N ALA A 153 29.30 -22.29 35.67
CA ALA A 153 29.30 -22.71 34.29
C ALA A 153 27.89 -22.77 33.70
N VAL A 154 27.67 -22.15 32.55
CA VAL A 154 26.52 -22.44 31.68
C VAL A 154 26.99 -22.50 30.22
N THR A 155 26.60 -23.60 29.61
CA THR A 155 26.94 -24.12 28.29
C THR A 155 26.49 -23.18 27.17
N ASN A 156 27.42 -22.85 26.26
CA ASN A 156 27.11 -22.24 24.96
C ASN A 156 26.22 -23.15 24.11
N PRO A 157 25.32 -22.55 23.30
CA PRO A 157 25.37 -22.85 21.87
C PRO A 157 25.50 -21.57 21.03
N ASN A 158 26.64 -21.48 20.36
CA ASN A 158 26.90 -20.56 19.26
C ASN A 158 25.84 -20.72 18.17
N THR A 159 24.95 -19.73 18.05
CA THR A 159 24.12 -19.56 16.84
C THR A 159 24.54 -18.25 16.20
N VAL A 160 25.28 -18.34 15.10
CA VAL A 160 25.71 -17.20 14.28
C VAL A 160 24.46 -16.55 13.68
N GLY A 161 24.00 -15.47 14.31
CA GLY A 161 22.86 -14.68 13.87
C GLY A 161 23.18 -13.93 12.59
N ASN A 162 22.59 -14.37 11.49
CA ASN A 162 22.56 -13.65 10.22
C ASN A 162 21.95 -12.26 10.45
N ARG A 163 22.74 -11.21 10.21
CA ARG A 163 22.33 -9.82 10.41
C ARG A 163 21.20 -9.48 9.44
N GLY A 164 20.00 -9.30 10.00
CA GLY A 164 18.79 -8.99 9.26
C GLY A 164 18.85 -7.60 8.63
N THR A 165 18.45 -7.53 7.36
CA THR A 165 18.19 -6.32 6.59
C THR A 165 16.96 -5.58 7.15
N GLY A 166 17.13 -4.95 8.31
CA GLY A 166 16.07 -4.27 9.07
C GLY A 166 15.68 -2.93 8.49
N SER A 167 14.51 -2.86 7.85
CA SER A 167 13.61 -1.70 7.67
C SER A 167 12.59 -1.99 6.56
N ALA A 168 12.87 -2.97 5.69
CA ALA A 168 11.96 -3.36 4.62
C ALA A 168 10.61 -3.92 5.11
N SER A 169 10.50 -4.41 6.36
CA SER A 169 9.33 -5.19 6.81
C SER A 169 8.05 -4.39 7.02
N ALA A 170 8.12 -3.11 7.42
CA ALA A 170 6.93 -2.30 7.73
C ALA A 170 6.06 -2.00 6.50
N SER A 171 6.61 -2.13 5.28
CA SER A 171 5.84 -1.90 4.05
C SER A 171 5.10 -3.15 3.53
N TYR A 172 5.58 -4.36 3.85
CA TYR A 172 5.14 -5.59 3.17
C TYR A 172 3.87 -6.23 3.74
N ASN A 173 3.40 -5.82 4.92
CA ASN A 173 2.23 -6.43 5.56
C ASN A 173 1.16 -5.41 5.98
N LYS A 174 0.76 -4.52 5.07
CA LYS A 174 -0.28 -3.51 5.37
C LYS A 174 -1.63 -4.11 5.81
N LEU A 175 -1.90 -5.37 5.45
CA LEU A 175 -3.12 -6.11 5.81
C LEU A 175 -2.97 -7.00 7.05
N GLN A 176 -2.07 -6.66 7.98
CA GLN A 176 -1.83 -7.44 9.19
C GLN A 176 -3.08 -7.52 10.10
N GLY A 177 -3.84 -6.43 10.22
CA GLY A 177 -5.09 -6.39 10.99
C GLY A 177 -6.31 -6.98 10.28
N ALA A 178 -6.15 -7.52 9.06
CA ALA A 178 -7.23 -8.17 8.34
C ALA A 178 -7.29 -9.68 8.65
N PRO A 179 -8.45 -10.34 8.44
CA PRO A 179 -8.54 -11.78 8.65
C PRO A 179 -7.54 -12.57 7.82
N SER A 180 -7.14 -13.73 8.35
CA SER A 180 -6.12 -14.61 7.75
C SER A 180 -6.39 -14.87 6.27
N PRO A 181 -5.35 -14.90 5.40
CA PRO A 181 -5.51 -15.30 4.01
C PRO A 181 -6.09 -16.71 3.86
N PHE A 182 -5.92 -17.59 4.86
CA PHE A 182 -6.40 -18.97 4.82
C PHE A 182 -7.85 -19.12 5.30
N LEU A 183 -8.52 -18.02 5.65
CA LEU A 183 -9.93 -18.03 6.01
C LEU A 183 -10.78 -18.40 4.78
N PRO A 184 -11.54 -19.51 4.80
CA PRO A 184 -12.33 -19.94 3.65
C PRO A 184 -13.46 -18.96 3.36
N LEU A 185 -13.84 -18.86 2.07
CA LEU A 185 -15.06 -18.18 1.66
C LEU A 185 -16.26 -19.13 1.86
N PRO A 186 -17.44 -18.63 2.25
CA PRO A 186 -18.60 -19.46 2.50
C PRO A 186 -19.25 -19.88 1.18
N ALA A 187 -20.16 -20.86 1.23
CA ALA A 187 -21.10 -21.06 0.15
C ALA A 187 -22.16 -19.93 0.17
N GLY A 188 -22.05 -18.96 -0.75
CA GLY A 188 -22.97 -17.84 -0.82
C GLY A 188 -22.55 -16.73 -1.77
N ASN A 189 -23.31 -15.62 -1.75
CA ASN A 189 -23.09 -14.44 -2.58
C ASN A 189 -22.38 -13.35 -1.79
N LEU A 190 -21.19 -12.95 -2.25
CA LEU A 190 -20.41 -11.87 -1.67
C LEU A 190 -20.09 -10.85 -2.76
N THR A 191 -20.41 -9.59 -2.51
CA THR A 191 -20.00 -8.49 -3.39
C THR A 191 -18.49 -8.26 -3.32
N PHE A 192 -17.93 -7.61 -4.34
CA PHE A 192 -16.52 -7.21 -4.32
C PHE A 192 -16.19 -6.24 -3.16
N ALA A 193 -17.15 -5.40 -2.78
CA ALA A 193 -17.02 -4.52 -1.62
C ALA A 193 -16.93 -5.33 -0.31
N GLU A 194 -17.77 -6.34 -0.11
CA GLU A 194 -17.70 -7.23 1.06
C GLU A 194 -16.38 -7.99 1.13
N ILE A 195 -15.87 -8.46 -0.01
CA ILE A 195 -14.56 -9.13 -0.09
C ILE A 195 -13.45 -8.18 0.37
N THR A 196 -13.42 -6.94 -0.13
CA THR A 196 -12.38 -5.96 0.20
C THR A 196 -12.53 -5.37 1.61
N ALA A 197 -13.74 -5.27 2.14
CA ALA A 197 -14.02 -4.78 3.48
C ALA A 197 -13.71 -5.83 4.56
N PHE A 198 -14.23 -7.06 4.42
CA PHE A 198 -14.19 -8.05 5.50
C PHE A 198 -13.06 -9.07 5.35
N VAL A 199 -12.71 -9.48 4.14
CA VAL A 199 -11.73 -10.55 3.88
C VAL A 199 -10.74 -10.17 2.78
N PRO A 200 -10.05 -9.01 2.87
CA PRO A 200 -9.23 -8.47 1.79
C PRO A 200 -8.06 -9.38 1.39
N GLN A 201 -7.60 -10.25 2.29
CA GLN A 201 -6.53 -11.21 2.01
C GLN A 201 -6.98 -12.34 1.07
N SER A 202 -8.29 -12.55 0.89
CA SER A 202 -8.84 -13.55 -0.04
C SER A 202 -8.57 -13.22 -1.52
N ILE A 203 -8.15 -12.00 -1.85
CA ILE A 203 -7.69 -11.64 -3.22
C ILE A 203 -6.45 -12.42 -3.66
N LYS A 204 -5.82 -13.18 -2.76
CA LYS A 204 -4.75 -14.14 -3.07
C LYS A 204 -5.28 -15.47 -3.62
N SER A 205 -6.59 -15.71 -3.60
CA SER A 205 -7.22 -16.89 -4.21
C SER A 205 -7.30 -16.72 -5.73
N VAL A 206 -6.87 -17.74 -6.47
CA VAL A 206 -6.94 -17.76 -7.95
C VAL A 206 -8.38 -17.57 -8.44
N ASP A 207 -9.36 -18.13 -7.74
CA ASP A 207 -10.77 -18.03 -8.08
C ASP A 207 -11.30 -16.60 -7.91
N VAL A 208 -10.92 -15.93 -6.80
CA VAL A 208 -11.23 -14.52 -6.58
C VAL A 208 -10.56 -13.64 -7.64
N ILE A 209 -9.28 -13.89 -7.97
CA ILE A 209 -8.56 -13.16 -9.01
C ILE A 209 -9.26 -13.30 -10.36
N ASN A 210 -9.56 -14.53 -10.77
CA ASN A 210 -10.25 -14.83 -12.02
C ASN A 210 -11.60 -14.09 -12.10
N ARG A 211 -12.36 -14.10 -11.01
CA ARG A 211 -13.64 -13.40 -10.92
C ARG A 211 -13.49 -11.88 -11.10
N ILE A 212 -12.72 -11.22 -10.23
CA ILE A 212 -12.71 -9.76 -10.18
C ILE A 212 -11.99 -9.13 -11.39
N ILE A 213 -10.90 -9.74 -11.87
CA ILE A 213 -10.13 -9.18 -12.98
C ILE A 213 -10.89 -9.33 -14.30
N ARG A 214 -11.61 -10.43 -14.52
CA ARG A 214 -12.49 -10.59 -15.70
C ARG A 214 -13.67 -9.63 -15.69
N ASN A 215 -14.13 -9.23 -14.50
CA ASN A 215 -15.14 -8.19 -14.33
C ASN A 215 -14.57 -6.76 -14.34
N GLY A 216 -13.34 -6.57 -14.85
CA GLY A 216 -12.76 -5.26 -15.15
C GLY A 216 -11.97 -4.62 -14.01
N ALA A 217 -11.77 -5.31 -12.89
CA ALA A 217 -10.94 -4.79 -11.81
C ALA A 217 -9.45 -4.79 -12.20
N TYR A 218 -8.72 -3.77 -11.73
CA TYR A 218 -7.27 -3.70 -11.78
C TYR A 218 -6.69 -3.70 -10.36
N SER A 219 -5.37 -3.85 -10.23
CA SER A 219 -4.71 -3.75 -8.93
C SER A 219 -4.93 -2.37 -8.27
N THR A 220 -5.07 -1.31 -9.06
CA THR A 220 -5.42 0.04 -8.57
C THR A 220 -6.83 0.09 -8.01
N THR A 221 -7.79 -0.56 -8.68
CA THR A 221 -9.18 -0.66 -8.22
C THR A 221 -9.26 -1.39 -6.89
N ILE A 222 -8.59 -2.53 -6.79
CA ILE A 222 -8.57 -3.34 -5.56
C ILE A 222 -7.92 -2.54 -4.41
N ALA A 223 -6.80 -1.83 -4.67
CA ALA A 223 -6.16 -0.97 -3.68
C ALA A 223 -7.08 0.17 -3.23
N ASP A 224 -7.71 0.89 -4.17
CA ASP A 224 -8.66 1.97 -3.87
C ASP A 224 -9.83 1.45 -3.01
N MET A 225 -10.38 0.28 -3.32
CA MET A 225 -11.47 -0.32 -2.55
C MET A 225 -11.04 -0.76 -1.15
N ILE A 226 -9.89 -1.43 -1.01
CA ILE A 226 -9.36 -1.80 0.32
C ILE A 226 -9.13 -0.55 1.18
N ASN A 227 -8.49 0.49 0.62
CA ASN A 227 -8.23 1.75 1.33
C ASN A 227 -9.51 2.54 1.66
N TYR A 228 -10.58 2.34 0.91
CA TYR A 228 -11.88 2.94 1.18
C TYR A 228 -12.58 2.24 2.35
N TYR A 229 -12.69 0.91 2.30
CA TYR A 229 -13.46 0.15 3.30
C TYR A 229 -12.68 -0.17 4.57
N ARG A 230 -11.35 -0.15 4.56
CA ARG A 230 -10.53 -0.55 5.70
C ARG A 230 -9.55 0.53 6.14
N GLU A 231 -9.38 0.58 7.45
CA GLU A 231 -8.27 1.28 8.09
C GLU A 231 -7.16 0.27 8.37
N MET A 232 -5.93 0.65 8.06
CA MET A 232 -4.76 -0.19 8.22
C MET A 232 -3.77 0.54 9.11
N GLU A 233 -3.32 -0.14 10.16
CA GLU A 233 -2.38 0.39 11.17
C GLU A 233 -1.11 0.98 10.54
N HIS A 234 -0.66 0.39 9.44
CA HIS A 234 0.56 0.78 8.74
C HIS A 234 0.29 1.70 7.54
N GLY A 235 -0.89 2.34 7.47
CA GLY A 235 -1.28 3.24 6.38
C GLY A 235 -1.82 2.51 5.14
N PRO A 236 -2.18 3.27 4.08
CA PRO A 236 -2.85 2.74 2.90
C PRO A 236 -2.02 1.69 2.16
N ILE A 237 -2.70 0.69 1.58
CA ILE A 237 -2.04 -0.33 0.76
C ILE A 237 -1.73 0.27 -0.62
N PRO A 238 -0.46 0.25 -1.06
CA PRO A 238 -0.12 0.76 -2.37
C PRO A 238 -0.51 -0.26 -3.45
N ASN A 239 -0.81 0.25 -4.64
CA ASN A 239 -1.16 -0.54 -5.83
C ASN A 239 -0.15 -1.68 -6.12
N ASN A 240 1.16 -1.42 -5.95
CA ASN A 240 2.20 -2.41 -6.18
C ASN A 240 2.11 -3.60 -5.21
N SER A 241 1.75 -3.37 -3.94
CA SER A 241 1.56 -4.45 -2.96
C SER A 241 0.39 -5.34 -3.35
N VAL A 242 -0.73 -4.74 -3.77
CA VAL A 242 -1.87 -5.51 -4.32
C VAL A 242 -1.45 -6.31 -5.54
N TYR A 243 -0.75 -5.70 -6.51
CA TYR A 243 -0.26 -6.42 -7.69
C TYR A 243 0.59 -7.65 -7.31
N ARG A 244 1.47 -7.54 -6.31
CA ARG A 244 2.27 -8.67 -5.82
C ARG A 244 1.41 -9.76 -5.16
N MET A 245 0.37 -9.37 -4.41
CA MET A 245 -0.59 -10.32 -3.83
C MET A 245 -1.36 -11.12 -4.89
N LEU A 246 -1.65 -10.51 -6.04
CA LEU A 246 -2.29 -11.21 -7.17
C LEU A 246 -1.27 -12.06 -7.95
N LYS A 247 -0.07 -11.53 -8.18
CA LYS A 247 0.94 -12.14 -9.06
C LYS A 247 1.44 -13.48 -8.54
N VAL A 248 1.83 -13.55 -7.27
CA VAL A 248 2.42 -14.77 -6.68
C VAL A 248 1.53 -16.01 -6.82
N PRO A 249 0.23 -16.00 -6.43
CA PRO A 249 -0.63 -17.17 -6.62
C PRO A 249 -0.88 -17.50 -8.10
N MET A 250 -0.95 -16.51 -8.99
CA MET A 250 -1.10 -16.76 -10.42
C MET A 250 0.15 -17.40 -11.05
N GLU A 251 1.36 -17.00 -10.63
CA GLU A 251 2.61 -17.65 -11.07
C GLU A 251 2.70 -19.11 -10.59
N GLN A 252 2.10 -19.42 -9.45
CA GLN A 252 2.00 -20.81 -8.97
C GLN A 252 1.00 -21.61 -9.76
N HIS A 253 -0.17 -21.01 -10.02
CA HIS A 253 -1.18 -21.60 -10.87
C HIS A 253 -0.67 -21.86 -12.29
N ALA A 254 0.19 -20.98 -12.81
CA ALA A 254 0.84 -21.13 -14.12
C ALA A 254 1.72 -22.39 -14.25
N LYS A 255 2.12 -23.02 -13.14
CA LYS A 255 2.84 -24.29 -13.14
C LYS A 255 1.92 -25.48 -13.44
N ILE A 256 0.65 -25.36 -13.09
CA ILE A 256 -0.40 -26.36 -13.32
C ILE A 256 -1.05 -26.11 -14.67
N ASP A 257 -1.33 -24.84 -14.97
CA ASP A 257 -1.99 -24.40 -16.18
C ASP A 257 -1.11 -23.41 -16.96
N PRO A 258 -0.42 -23.89 -18.02
CA PRO A 258 0.51 -23.08 -18.80
C PRO A 258 -0.11 -21.83 -19.44
N GLN A 259 -1.45 -21.73 -19.56
CA GLN A 259 -2.09 -20.53 -20.10
C GLN A 259 -1.81 -19.28 -19.25
N TYR A 260 -1.54 -19.46 -17.95
CA TYR A 260 -1.18 -18.38 -17.04
C TYR A 260 0.32 -18.08 -17.00
N LYS A 261 1.13 -18.65 -17.91
CA LYS A 261 2.56 -18.33 -17.97
C LYS A 261 2.77 -16.83 -18.26
N ASP A 262 3.73 -16.24 -17.55
CA ASP A 262 4.06 -14.80 -17.63
C ASP A 262 2.84 -13.90 -17.34
N TRP A 263 1.98 -14.35 -16.43
CA TRP A 263 0.74 -13.68 -16.06
C TRP A 263 0.97 -12.22 -15.65
N THR A 264 0.08 -11.36 -16.12
CA THR A 264 -0.07 -9.98 -15.64
C THR A 264 -1.56 -9.65 -15.61
N VAL A 265 -1.95 -8.64 -14.83
CA VAL A 265 -3.33 -8.12 -14.83
C VAL A 265 -3.78 -7.78 -16.26
N ALA A 266 -2.89 -7.18 -17.04
CA ALA A 266 -3.08 -6.85 -18.44
C ALA A 266 -3.37 -8.07 -19.33
N LYS A 267 -2.54 -9.12 -19.22
CA LYS A 267 -2.70 -10.36 -19.99
C LYS A 267 -3.89 -11.20 -19.53
N HIS A 268 -4.40 -10.99 -18.33
CA HIS A 268 -5.52 -11.78 -17.80
C HIS A 268 -6.77 -11.68 -18.70
N SER A 269 -7.04 -10.51 -19.27
CA SER A 269 -8.20 -10.30 -20.15
C SER A 269 -8.07 -10.99 -21.52
N THR A 270 -6.85 -11.34 -21.93
CA THR A 270 -6.60 -12.08 -23.18
C THR A 270 -6.66 -13.59 -23.01
N LEU A 271 -6.71 -14.08 -21.77
CA LEU A 271 -6.82 -15.51 -21.49
C LEU A 271 -8.20 -16.04 -21.84
N ALA A 272 -8.24 -17.27 -22.36
CA ALA A 272 -9.48 -17.98 -22.63
C ALA A 272 -10.38 -17.95 -21.39
N MET A 273 -11.68 -17.74 -21.61
CA MET A 273 -12.65 -17.72 -20.54
C MET A 273 -12.85 -19.14 -20.02
N PRO A 274 -12.73 -19.41 -18.71
CA PRO A 274 -12.99 -20.73 -18.15
C PRO A 274 -14.41 -21.17 -18.50
N ALA A 275 -14.59 -22.45 -18.81
CA ALA A 275 -15.91 -23.01 -19.05
C ALA A 275 -16.80 -22.76 -17.82
N GLY A 276 -18.01 -22.22 -18.03
CA GLY A 276 -18.94 -21.92 -16.95
C GLY A 276 -18.67 -20.61 -16.20
N PHE A 277 -17.69 -19.79 -16.61
CA PHE A 277 -17.54 -18.45 -16.05
C PHE A 277 -18.78 -17.59 -16.32
N ASN A 278 -19.37 -17.04 -15.27
CA ASN A 278 -20.52 -16.15 -15.34
C ASN A 278 -20.17 -14.78 -14.75
N SER A 279 -20.10 -13.75 -15.60
CA SER A 279 -19.80 -12.37 -15.20
C SER A 279 -20.88 -11.73 -14.34
N ALA A 280 -22.12 -12.24 -14.39
CA ALA A 280 -23.23 -11.80 -13.55
C ALA A 280 -23.33 -12.57 -12.22
N SER A 281 -22.42 -13.51 -11.95
CA SER A 281 -22.39 -14.24 -10.69
C SER A 281 -21.51 -13.54 -9.66
N VAL A 282 -22.06 -13.32 -8.46
CA VAL A 282 -21.31 -12.88 -7.27
C VAL A 282 -21.12 -14.00 -6.25
N SER A 283 -21.43 -15.24 -6.64
CA SER A 283 -21.21 -16.41 -5.81
C SER A 283 -19.72 -16.65 -5.59
N VAL A 284 -19.36 -17.02 -4.36
CA VAL A 284 -18.01 -17.50 -3.99
C VAL A 284 -18.05 -18.97 -3.54
N ALA A 285 -19.16 -19.66 -3.79
CA ALA A 285 -19.30 -21.06 -3.45
C ALA A 285 -18.25 -21.90 -4.22
N GLY A 286 -17.50 -22.71 -3.49
CA GLY A 286 -16.44 -23.55 -4.05
C GLY A 286 -15.14 -22.84 -4.36
N PHE A 287 -15.00 -21.54 -4.02
CA PHE A 287 -13.73 -20.85 -4.20
C PHE A 287 -12.66 -21.41 -3.27
N SER A 288 -11.49 -21.68 -3.83
CA SER A 288 -10.33 -22.22 -3.13
C SER A 288 -9.71 -21.15 -2.24
N THR A 289 -9.19 -21.56 -1.08
CA THR A 289 -8.31 -20.69 -0.28
C THR A 289 -6.96 -20.50 -0.99
N PRO A 290 -6.25 -19.39 -0.74
CA PRO A 290 -4.90 -19.20 -1.23
C PRO A 290 -3.98 -20.38 -0.87
N VAL A 291 -3.22 -20.87 -1.84
CA VAL A 291 -2.28 -21.98 -1.63
C VAL A 291 -1.17 -21.53 -0.68
N ASN A 292 -0.95 -22.30 0.39
CA ASN A 292 0.20 -22.07 1.26
C ASN A 292 1.47 -22.66 0.61
N ASN A 293 2.40 -21.79 0.24
CA ASN A 293 3.64 -22.18 -0.41
C ASN A 293 4.74 -22.60 0.57
N ASN A 294 4.57 -22.27 1.84
CA ASN A 294 5.44 -22.73 2.87
C ASN A 294 5.02 -24.16 3.23
N ALA A 295 5.75 -25.16 2.74
CA ALA A 295 5.44 -26.58 2.97
C ALA A 295 5.27 -26.91 4.46
N ARG A 296 6.01 -26.24 5.35
CA ARG A 296 5.88 -26.41 6.80
C ARG A 296 4.54 -25.88 7.31
N GLU A 297 4.14 -24.69 6.91
CA GLU A 297 2.85 -24.13 7.31
C GLU A 297 1.68 -24.86 6.65
N ALA A 298 1.84 -25.32 5.41
CA ALA A 298 0.85 -26.14 4.73
C ALA A 298 0.61 -27.47 5.48
N ALA A 299 1.68 -28.13 5.92
CA ALA A 299 1.59 -29.35 6.73
C ALA A 299 0.95 -29.09 8.11
N LEU A 300 1.23 -27.93 8.73
CA LEU A 300 0.58 -27.54 9.98
C LEU A 300 -0.91 -27.25 9.77
N ALA A 301 -1.25 -26.52 8.70
CA ALA A 301 -2.63 -26.18 8.36
C ALA A 301 -3.46 -27.41 7.99
N ALA A 302 -2.85 -28.43 7.36
CA ALA A 302 -3.53 -29.69 7.02
C ALA A 302 -4.03 -30.46 8.24
N ASN A 303 -3.38 -30.29 9.41
CA ASN A 303 -3.77 -30.94 10.66
C ASN A 303 -4.68 -30.09 11.53
N GLN A 304 -4.94 -28.83 11.15
CA GLN A 304 -5.79 -27.92 11.91
C GLN A 304 -7.17 -27.82 11.26
N PRO A 305 -8.24 -27.66 12.05
CA PRO A 305 -9.54 -27.34 11.48
C PRO A 305 -9.44 -26.04 10.67
N PRO A 306 -10.22 -25.90 9.59
CA PRO A 306 -10.23 -24.67 8.80
C PRO A 306 -10.40 -23.46 9.71
N PRO A 307 -9.57 -22.41 9.54
CA PRO A 307 -9.61 -21.26 10.43
C PRO A 307 -11.04 -20.69 10.48
N SER A 308 -11.45 -20.29 11.68
CA SER A 308 -12.75 -19.66 11.92
C SER A 308 -12.55 -18.37 12.71
N ILE A 309 -13.42 -17.40 12.47
CA ILE A 309 -13.41 -16.10 13.15
C ILE A 309 -14.83 -15.74 13.56
N LEU A 310 -15.02 -15.00 14.65
CA LEU A 310 -16.36 -14.51 14.98
C LEU A 310 -16.79 -13.48 13.93
N PHE A 311 -18.06 -13.52 13.51
CA PHE A 311 -18.59 -12.54 12.55
C PHE A 311 -18.39 -11.09 13.02
N ARG A 312 -18.55 -10.82 14.33
CA ARG A 312 -18.29 -9.48 14.89
C ARG A 312 -16.84 -9.02 14.73
N ASP A 313 -15.89 -9.96 14.72
CA ASP A 313 -14.47 -9.64 14.59
C ASP A 313 -14.09 -9.31 13.14
N LEU A 314 -14.91 -9.70 12.15
CA LEU A 314 -14.73 -9.25 10.76
C LEU A 314 -14.91 -7.73 10.61
N ALA A 315 -15.62 -7.08 11.54
CA ALA A 315 -15.77 -5.63 11.57
C ALA A 315 -14.50 -4.90 12.06
N LYS A 316 -13.53 -5.61 12.64
CA LYS A 316 -12.28 -4.99 13.12
C LYS A 316 -11.47 -4.43 11.95
N GLY A 317 -11.10 -3.15 12.04
CA GLY A 317 -10.39 -2.42 11.00
C GLY A 317 -11.24 -2.07 9.77
N VAL A 318 -12.57 -2.23 9.83
CA VAL A 318 -13.48 -1.74 8.79
C VAL A 318 -13.73 -0.26 9.03
N LYS A 319 -13.23 0.59 8.13
CA LYS A 319 -13.40 2.05 8.15
C LYS A 319 -14.81 2.46 7.73
N VAL A 320 -15.33 1.85 6.67
CA VAL A 320 -16.68 2.09 6.14
C VAL A 320 -17.36 0.76 6.00
N MET A 321 -18.48 0.57 6.70
CA MET A 321 -19.29 -0.64 6.52
C MET A 321 -19.89 -0.63 5.11
N PRO A 322 -19.79 -1.71 4.32
CA PRO A 322 -20.50 -1.79 3.05
C PRO A 322 -22.00 -1.54 3.24
N SER A 323 -22.64 -0.87 2.29
CA SER A 323 -24.06 -0.50 2.36
C SER A 323 -24.68 -0.40 0.98
N GLY A 324 -26.01 -0.43 0.89
CA GLY A 324 -26.73 -0.28 -0.38
C GLY A 324 -26.30 -1.32 -1.41
N ASP A 325 -25.84 -0.86 -2.58
CA ASP A 325 -25.40 -1.73 -3.68
C ASP A 325 -24.05 -2.42 -3.46
N ASP A 326 -23.34 -2.04 -2.39
CA ASP A 326 -22.07 -2.65 -1.97
C ASP A 326 -22.28 -3.68 -0.85
N ALA A 327 -23.51 -3.86 -0.36
CA ALA A 327 -23.82 -4.80 0.71
C ALA A 327 -24.72 -5.94 0.23
N LEU A 328 -24.45 -7.14 0.74
CA LEU A 328 -25.24 -8.33 0.49
C LEU A 328 -25.29 -9.15 1.80
N ASP A 329 -25.16 -10.47 1.73
CA ASP A 329 -25.40 -11.35 2.86
C ASP A 329 -24.33 -11.21 3.96
N LEU A 330 -23.06 -11.06 3.60
CA LEU A 330 -21.97 -10.99 4.58
C LEU A 330 -22.06 -9.73 5.44
N THR A 331 -22.39 -8.59 4.84
CA THR A 331 -22.60 -7.32 5.57
C THR A 331 -23.70 -7.48 6.61
N ARG A 332 -24.84 -8.08 6.23
CA ARG A 332 -25.97 -8.32 7.13
C ARG A 332 -25.57 -9.24 8.28
N CYS A 333 -24.82 -10.31 7.99
CA CYS A 333 -24.29 -11.23 9.01
C CYS A 333 -23.35 -10.54 10.01
N VAL A 334 -22.44 -9.70 9.52
CA VAL A 334 -21.49 -8.95 10.36
C VAL A 334 -22.25 -7.94 11.23
N GLN A 335 -23.13 -7.13 10.65
CA GLN A 335 -23.95 -6.15 11.38
C GLN A 335 -24.80 -6.82 12.48
N TYR A 336 -25.46 -7.92 12.15
CA TYR A 336 -26.25 -8.68 13.13
C TYR A 336 -25.37 -9.16 14.29
N SER A 337 -24.19 -9.70 14.00
CA SER A 337 -23.28 -10.23 15.03
C SER A 337 -22.64 -9.16 15.89
N VAL A 338 -22.46 -7.94 15.36
CA VAL A 338 -22.04 -6.77 16.14
C VAL A 338 -23.15 -6.34 17.12
N GLN A 339 -24.41 -6.37 16.70
CA GLN A 339 -25.56 -6.05 17.56
C GLN A 339 -25.88 -7.15 18.58
N HIS A 340 -25.45 -8.39 18.32
CA HIS A 340 -25.71 -9.56 19.17
C HIS A 340 -24.41 -10.24 19.61
N PRO A 341 -23.56 -9.57 20.41
CA PRO A 341 -22.22 -10.06 20.74
C PRO A 341 -22.23 -11.39 21.50
N ASN A 342 -23.33 -11.77 22.15
CA ASN A 342 -23.42 -12.98 22.98
C ASN A 342 -23.61 -14.28 22.16
N GLN A 343 -23.98 -14.19 20.88
CA GLN A 343 -24.33 -15.39 20.09
C GLN A 343 -23.12 -16.17 19.54
N ASN A 344 -21.89 -15.65 19.68
CA ASN A 344 -20.63 -16.31 19.30
C ASN A 344 -20.66 -16.98 17.90
N LEU A 345 -21.32 -16.34 16.93
CA LEU A 345 -21.45 -16.87 15.57
C LEU A 345 -20.12 -16.80 14.83
N ARG A 346 -19.71 -17.91 14.21
CA ARG A 346 -18.40 -18.07 13.54
C ARG A 346 -18.53 -18.11 12.02
N TYR A 347 -17.68 -17.36 11.35
CA TYR A 347 -17.45 -17.41 9.91
C TYR A 347 -16.30 -18.38 9.60
N PRO A 348 -16.38 -19.17 8.50
CA PRO A 348 -17.50 -19.23 7.55
C PRO A 348 -18.62 -20.23 7.95
N GLN A 349 -18.42 -21.03 9.00
CA GLN A 349 -19.27 -22.20 9.33
C GLN A 349 -20.75 -21.85 9.56
N HIS A 350 -21.04 -20.73 10.24
CA HIS A 350 -22.41 -20.32 10.55
C HIS A 350 -23.00 -19.38 9.51
N PHE A 351 -22.33 -19.13 8.38
CA PHE A 351 -22.80 -18.19 7.36
C PHE A 351 -24.19 -18.56 6.85
N ALA A 352 -24.38 -19.77 6.32
CA ALA A 352 -25.67 -20.20 5.79
C ALA A 352 -26.80 -20.17 6.85
N ARG A 353 -26.48 -20.61 8.08
CA ARG A 353 -27.43 -20.57 9.21
C ARG A 353 -27.85 -19.14 9.55
N LEU A 354 -26.89 -18.21 9.58
CA LEU A 354 -27.15 -16.82 9.90
C LEU A 354 -27.90 -16.11 8.77
N VAL A 355 -27.58 -16.41 7.51
CA VAL A 355 -28.36 -15.92 6.37
C VAL A 355 -29.80 -16.41 6.44
N ALA A 356 -30.03 -17.68 6.77
CA ALA A 356 -31.38 -18.23 6.97
C ALA A 356 -32.11 -17.53 8.12
N LEU A 357 -31.44 -17.29 9.26
CA LEU A 357 -31.99 -16.54 10.40
C LEU A 357 -32.40 -15.11 10.00
N LEU A 358 -31.68 -14.48 9.08
CA LEU A 358 -31.96 -13.14 8.58
C LEU A 358 -33.03 -13.12 7.46
N GLY A 359 -33.78 -14.19 7.25
CA GLY A 359 -34.83 -14.26 6.21
C GLY A 359 -34.33 -14.72 4.84
N GLY A 360 -33.15 -15.36 4.80
CA GLY A 360 -32.60 -15.97 3.60
C GLY A 360 -31.67 -15.06 2.78
N PRO A 361 -31.10 -15.61 1.68
CA PRO A 361 -30.17 -14.90 0.82
C PRO A 361 -30.81 -13.67 0.18
N THR A 362 -30.11 -12.53 0.20
CA THR A 362 -30.57 -11.32 -0.47
C THR A 362 -30.54 -11.51 -2.00
N PRO A 363 -31.59 -11.13 -2.74
CA PRO A 363 -31.57 -11.18 -4.20
C PRO A 363 -30.42 -10.37 -4.80
N VAL A 364 -29.65 -10.99 -5.69
CA VAL A 364 -28.56 -10.33 -6.41
C VAL A 364 -29.15 -9.38 -7.45
N ARG A 365 -28.79 -8.10 -7.39
CA ARG A 365 -29.18 -7.08 -8.37
C ARG A 365 -28.02 -6.75 -9.30
N PRO A 366 -28.26 -6.20 -10.50
CA PRO A 366 -27.18 -5.74 -11.38
C PRO A 366 -26.20 -4.78 -10.71
N ALA A 367 -26.66 -3.98 -9.75
CA ALA A 367 -25.82 -3.05 -9.00
C ALA A 367 -24.84 -3.74 -8.02
N HIS A 368 -25.10 -5.00 -7.64
CA HIS A 368 -24.22 -5.80 -6.78
C HIS A 368 -23.05 -6.44 -7.55
N LEU A 369 -23.10 -6.45 -8.89
CA LEU A 369 -22.10 -7.11 -9.72
C LEU A 369 -20.74 -6.41 -9.60
N ASP A 370 -19.67 -7.19 -9.76
CA ASP A 370 -18.30 -6.68 -9.62
C ASP A 370 -18.02 -5.52 -10.58
N ALA A 371 -18.48 -5.61 -11.84
CA ALA A 371 -18.31 -4.54 -12.83
C ALA A 371 -18.98 -3.22 -12.40
N ALA A 372 -20.12 -3.30 -11.71
CA ALA A 372 -20.80 -2.13 -11.16
C ALA A 372 -19.99 -1.54 -9.99
N ALA A 373 -19.47 -2.38 -9.09
CA ALA A 373 -18.61 -1.95 -8.00
C ALA A 373 -17.31 -1.29 -8.50
N VAL A 374 -16.67 -1.86 -9.53
CA VAL A 374 -15.47 -1.29 -10.19
C VAL A 374 -15.77 0.11 -10.73
N SER A 375 -16.90 0.26 -11.43
CA SER A 375 -17.30 1.53 -12.06
C SER A 375 -17.61 2.61 -11.01
N ARG A 376 -18.18 2.23 -9.86
CA ARG A 376 -18.44 3.16 -8.74
C ARG A 376 -17.16 3.59 -8.03
N ARG A 377 -16.23 2.66 -7.81
CA ARG A 377 -15.08 2.87 -6.91
C ARG A 377 -13.80 3.30 -7.59
N THR A 378 -13.70 3.16 -8.91
CA THR A 378 -12.53 3.62 -9.66
C THR A 378 -12.93 4.67 -10.68
N SER A 379 -12.29 5.84 -10.61
CA SER A 379 -12.50 6.87 -11.64
C SER A 379 -12.20 6.32 -13.04
N ILE A 380 -13.00 6.73 -14.02
CA ILE A 380 -12.84 6.35 -15.43
C ILE A 380 -11.41 6.67 -15.90
N GLN A 381 -10.85 7.81 -15.50
CA GLN A 381 -9.48 8.19 -15.86
C GLN A 381 -8.43 7.20 -15.34
N LYS A 382 -8.55 6.71 -14.09
CA LYS A 382 -7.66 5.68 -13.54
C LYS A 382 -7.79 4.36 -14.31
N LEU A 383 -9.02 3.95 -14.66
CA LEU A 383 -9.25 2.74 -15.47
C LEU A 383 -8.64 2.86 -16.87
N VAL A 384 -8.81 4.01 -17.52
CA VAL A 384 -8.20 4.30 -18.84
C VAL A 384 -6.68 4.28 -18.74
N LYS A 385 -6.09 4.93 -17.72
CA LYS A 385 -4.63 4.90 -17.49
C LYS A 385 -4.11 3.48 -17.23
N ALA A 386 -4.84 2.67 -16.44
CA ALA A 386 -4.49 1.28 -16.20
C ALA A 386 -4.55 0.44 -17.49
N ARG A 387 -5.58 0.65 -18.31
CA ARG A 387 -5.73 0.01 -19.63
C ARG A 387 -4.71 0.50 -20.66
N GLN A 388 -4.23 1.74 -20.58
CA GLN A 388 -3.14 2.22 -21.42
C GLN A 388 -1.78 1.71 -20.95
N ALA A 389 -1.60 1.53 -19.63
CA ALA A 389 -0.38 0.98 -19.08
C ALA A 389 -0.16 -0.50 -19.48
N SER A 390 -1.21 -1.21 -19.90
CA SER A 390 -1.11 -2.57 -20.44
C SER A 390 -0.65 -2.63 -21.89
N THR A 391 -0.91 -1.59 -22.69
CA THR A 391 -0.51 -1.55 -24.11
C THR A 391 0.91 -1.06 -24.32
N ARG A 392 1.52 -0.43 -23.31
CA ARG A 392 2.91 0.02 -23.36
C ARG A 392 3.86 -1.18 -23.42
N GLN A 393 4.80 -1.14 -24.36
CA GLN A 393 5.84 -2.15 -24.47
C GLN A 393 6.70 -2.17 -23.20
N ARG A 394 7.08 -3.37 -22.80
CA ARG A 394 7.96 -3.63 -21.66
C ARG A 394 9.18 -4.38 -22.15
N ASP A 395 10.31 -4.16 -21.50
CA ASP A 395 11.50 -4.97 -21.72
C ASP A 395 11.33 -6.39 -21.13
N ASP A 396 12.31 -7.26 -21.36
CA ASP A 396 12.34 -8.63 -20.82
C ASP A 396 12.36 -8.67 -19.28
N HIS A 397 12.70 -7.54 -18.64
CA HIS A 397 12.66 -7.36 -17.19
C HIS A 397 11.32 -6.78 -16.68
N GLY A 398 10.34 -6.59 -17.56
CA GLY A 398 9.02 -6.06 -17.24
C GLY A 398 8.97 -4.56 -16.96
N ARG A 399 10.08 -3.83 -17.19
CA ARG A 399 10.16 -2.36 -17.08
C ARG A 399 9.50 -1.74 -18.30
N LEU A 400 8.80 -0.63 -18.08
CA LEU A 400 8.19 0.15 -19.15
C LEU A 400 9.29 0.74 -20.04
N LEU A 401 9.27 0.42 -21.34
CA LEU A 401 10.18 1.05 -22.29
C LEU A 401 9.79 2.54 -22.38
N LYS A 402 10.75 3.42 -22.07
CA LYS A 402 10.59 4.86 -22.30
C LYS A 402 10.31 5.01 -23.79
N GLN A 403 9.11 5.49 -24.14
CA GLN A 403 8.82 5.81 -25.53
C GLN A 403 9.90 6.78 -25.96
N LYS A 404 10.78 6.33 -26.86
CA LYS A 404 11.79 7.17 -27.47
C LYS A 404 10.96 8.22 -28.19
N SER A 405 10.82 9.39 -27.58
CA SER A 405 10.09 10.51 -28.15
C SER A 405 10.71 10.68 -29.51
N LYS A 406 9.96 10.28 -30.54
CA LYS A 406 10.38 10.49 -31.91
C LYS A 406 10.24 12.00 -32.05
N SER A 407 11.32 12.71 -31.70
CA SER A 407 11.45 14.12 -31.99
C SER A 407 11.01 14.25 -33.44
N PRO A 408 10.03 15.11 -33.75
CA PRO A 408 9.70 15.36 -35.14
C PRO A 408 11.02 15.74 -35.78
N ALA A 409 11.49 14.89 -36.69
CA ALA A 409 12.63 15.25 -37.52
C ALA A 409 12.16 16.52 -38.23
N HIS A 410 12.80 17.64 -37.89
CA HIS A 410 12.78 18.84 -38.69
C HIS A 410 13.32 18.40 -40.06
N SER A 411 12.42 18.03 -40.97
CA SER A 411 12.75 17.93 -42.38
C SER A 411 12.75 19.37 -42.88
N ASP A 412 13.93 19.98 -42.80
CA ASP A 412 14.26 21.18 -43.57
C ASP A 412 14.37 20.74 -45.04
N ASP A 413 13.22 20.55 -45.68
CA ASP A 413 13.12 20.55 -47.14
C ASP A 413 12.56 21.92 -47.52
N GLU A 414 13.49 22.83 -47.85
CA GLU A 414 13.20 23.96 -48.71
C GLU A 414 12.79 23.41 -50.08
N GLU A 415 11.59 23.72 -50.57
CA GLU A 415 11.37 23.92 -52.01
C GLU A 415 10.10 24.75 -52.27
N ASP A 416 10.38 25.96 -52.73
CA ASP A 416 9.75 26.74 -53.80
C ASP A 416 8.23 27.01 -53.85
N THR A 417 7.98 28.32 -53.80
CA THR A 417 6.82 29.10 -54.20
C THR A 417 6.33 28.88 -55.65
N GLN A 418 5.03 28.61 -55.83
CA GLN A 418 4.15 29.20 -56.87
C GLN A 418 2.73 29.30 -56.29
N ASN A 419 2.25 30.45 -55.82
CA ASN A 419 1.70 31.59 -56.56
C ASN A 419 0.57 31.25 -57.55
N VAL A 420 -0.68 31.20 -57.06
CA VAL A 420 -1.86 31.56 -57.87
C VAL A 420 -2.85 32.38 -57.04
N SER A 421 -2.96 33.64 -57.46
CA SER A 421 -3.95 34.66 -57.12
C SER A 421 -5.38 34.27 -57.53
N ASN A 422 -6.37 34.67 -56.71
CA ASN A 422 -7.59 35.43 -57.08
C ASN A 422 -8.56 35.42 -55.87
N GLY A 423 -8.78 36.54 -55.16
CA GLY A 423 -9.89 37.50 -55.37
C GLY A 423 -11.13 37.08 -54.54
N ALA A 424 -11.80 37.86 -53.68
CA ALA A 424 -11.96 39.30 -53.53
C ALA A 424 -12.47 39.67 -52.11
N THR A 425 -12.10 40.90 -51.66
CA THR A 425 -12.69 41.93 -50.75
C THR A 425 -14.04 41.73 -50.00
N PRO A 426 -14.47 42.61 -49.05
CA PRO A 426 -13.77 43.63 -48.21
C PRO A 426 -14.03 43.44 -46.69
N ASP A 427 -13.10 43.77 -45.79
CA ASP A 427 -12.86 45.08 -45.14
C ASP A 427 -14.04 45.62 -44.30
N ILE A 428 -13.96 45.47 -42.97
CA ILE A 428 -14.42 46.42 -41.92
C ILE A 428 -13.40 46.26 -40.77
N GLY A 429 -12.67 47.34 -40.50
CA GLY A 429 -11.58 47.38 -39.53
C GLY A 429 -12.01 47.46 -38.06
N SER A 430 -11.02 47.38 -37.18
CA SER A 430 -10.69 48.42 -36.20
C SER A 430 -9.73 47.85 -35.14
N GLU A 431 -8.50 48.38 -35.17
CA GLU A 431 -7.71 48.83 -34.01
C GLU A 431 -7.40 47.87 -32.85
N ASN A 432 -6.12 47.48 -32.81
CA ASN A 432 -5.27 47.31 -31.62
C ASN A 432 -5.50 48.45 -30.58
N PRO A 433 -5.22 48.28 -29.26
CA PRO A 433 -3.94 47.71 -28.81
C PRO A 433 -3.90 46.99 -27.43
N THR A 434 -2.78 46.28 -27.27
CA THR A 434 -1.98 45.99 -26.07
C THR A 434 -2.50 46.34 -24.67
N GLY A 435 -2.30 45.38 -23.75
CA GLY A 435 -1.74 45.67 -22.43
C GLY A 435 -2.65 45.41 -21.23
N ASN A 436 -2.21 44.49 -20.36
CA ASN A 436 -2.00 44.68 -18.92
C ASN A 436 -2.40 43.48 -18.04
N SER A 437 -1.35 42.98 -17.39
CA SER A 437 -1.31 42.41 -16.05
C SER A 437 -2.09 43.24 -15.03
N MET A 438 -2.98 42.61 -14.27
CA MET A 438 -3.33 42.95 -12.87
C MET A 438 -3.68 41.64 -12.15
N LYS A 439 -2.89 41.16 -11.18
CA LYS A 439 -2.89 41.57 -9.75
C LYS A 439 -4.31 41.55 -9.16
N ARG A 440 -4.64 40.52 -8.38
CA ARG A 440 -5.78 40.54 -7.46
C ARG A 440 -5.32 40.29 -6.04
N GLU A 441 -5.48 41.35 -5.27
CA GLU A 441 -5.31 41.50 -3.84
C GLU A 441 -6.48 40.84 -3.09
N HIS A 442 -6.17 40.38 -1.88
CA HIS A 442 -7.11 39.96 -0.86
C HIS A 442 -7.96 41.12 -0.33
N ALA A 443 -9.21 40.84 0.02
CA ALA A 443 -9.92 41.55 1.09
C ALA A 443 -10.85 40.58 1.83
N ALA A 444 -10.82 40.71 3.16
CA ALA A 444 -11.50 39.90 4.16
C ALA A 444 -12.86 40.53 4.56
N VAL A 445 -13.84 39.67 4.89
CA VAL A 445 -14.73 39.64 6.09
C VAL A 445 -15.60 40.90 6.36
N PRO A 446 -16.94 40.80 6.62
CA PRO A 446 -17.43 40.33 7.93
C PRO A 446 -18.71 39.49 7.99
N ALA A 447 -18.85 38.89 9.17
CA ALA A 447 -19.95 38.11 9.71
C ALA A 447 -21.13 38.99 10.17
N ASP A 448 -22.36 38.44 10.08
CA ASP A 448 -23.44 38.47 11.10
C ASP A 448 -24.65 37.72 10.50
N SER A 449 -25.15 36.66 11.12
CA SER A 449 -26.24 36.60 12.14
C SER A 449 -27.64 36.38 11.53
N ASP A 450 -28.11 35.14 11.76
CA ASP A 450 -29.44 34.68 12.16
C ASP A 450 -30.75 34.97 11.40
N GLU A 451 -31.62 33.97 11.56
CA GLU A 451 -33.10 33.93 11.52
C GLU A 451 -33.80 33.29 10.32
N ASP A 452 -34.71 32.39 10.73
CA ASP A 452 -35.59 31.51 9.99
C ASP A 452 -36.59 32.25 9.07
N ALA A 453 -36.93 31.64 7.93
CA ALA A 453 -38.31 31.59 7.44
C ALA A 453 -38.48 30.67 6.22
N LEU A 454 -39.40 29.71 6.38
CA LEU A 454 -40.05 28.91 5.35
C LEU A 454 -40.71 29.78 4.27
N SER A 455 -40.50 29.49 2.98
CA SER A 455 -41.49 29.76 1.93
C SER A 455 -41.12 29.15 0.56
N SER A 456 -41.77 28.01 0.26
CA SER A 456 -42.46 27.70 -1.00
C SER A 456 -42.22 28.65 -2.20
N LYS A 457 -41.54 28.18 -3.27
CA LYS A 457 -41.90 28.51 -4.67
C LYS A 457 -41.68 27.35 -5.65
N ARG A 458 -42.82 26.79 -6.02
CA ARG A 458 -43.21 26.08 -7.26
C ARG A 458 -42.51 26.64 -8.52
N SER A 459 -41.86 25.78 -9.32
CA SER A 459 -41.59 26.10 -10.74
C SER A 459 -41.65 24.86 -11.64
N LYS A 460 -42.77 24.81 -12.37
CA LYS A 460 -42.96 24.46 -13.79
C LYS A 460 -42.30 23.19 -14.37
N VAL A 461 -43.18 22.20 -14.50
CA VAL A 461 -43.30 21.19 -15.56
C VAL A 461 -42.85 21.70 -16.94
N SER A 462 -41.96 20.97 -17.60
CA SER A 462 -41.86 20.94 -19.06
C SER A 462 -41.85 19.49 -19.56
N ALA A 463 -42.89 19.14 -20.30
CA ALA A 463 -43.06 17.86 -20.95
C ALA A 463 -42.20 17.76 -22.22
N GLN A 464 -41.47 16.65 -22.38
CA GLN A 464 -40.93 16.18 -23.66
C GLN A 464 -41.23 14.68 -23.74
N LYS A 465 -42.31 14.28 -24.44
CA LYS A 465 -42.39 13.89 -25.85
C LYS A 465 -41.73 12.52 -26.12
N ALA A 466 -42.57 11.49 -26.09
CA ALA A 466 -42.27 10.13 -26.53
C ALA A 466 -42.26 10.00 -28.06
N PRO A 467 -41.49 9.06 -28.64
CA PRO A 467 -41.75 8.57 -29.99
C PRO A 467 -42.27 7.13 -30.02
N ALA A 468 -43.37 7.01 -30.75
CA ALA A 468 -43.77 5.95 -31.70
C ALA A 468 -43.60 4.47 -31.33
N ARG A 469 -44.77 3.83 -31.18
CA ARG A 469 -45.03 2.42 -31.46
C ARG A 469 -44.72 2.10 -32.94
N GLN A 470 -44.05 0.97 -33.18
CA GLN A 470 -44.10 0.28 -34.46
C GLN A 470 -44.51 -1.17 -34.22
N GLU A 471 -45.69 -1.50 -34.71
CA GLU A 471 -46.24 -2.85 -34.85
C GLU A 471 -45.52 -3.54 -36.00
N CYS A 472 -45.07 -4.79 -35.80
CA CYS A 472 -44.88 -5.75 -36.87
C CYS A 472 -45.20 -7.14 -36.31
N ALA A 473 -46.32 -7.70 -36.79
CA ALA A 473 -46.73 -9.08 -36.61
C ALA A 473 -45.87 -10.00 -37.49
N GLY A 474 -45.62 -11.23 -37.01
CA GLY A 474 -44.95 -12.28 -37.79
C GLY A 474 -44.95 -13.63 -37.06
N HIS A 475 -45.63 -14.60 -37.68
CA HIS A 475 -46.03 -15.94 -37.22
C HIS A 475 -44.98 -16.91 -36.60
N PRO A 476 -45.45 -17.96 -35.89
CA PRO A 476 -44.61 -18.97 -35.25
C PRO A 476 -44.31 -20.16 -36.17
N THR A 477 -43.05 -20.57 -36.24
CA THR A 477 -42.64 -21.87 -36.83
C THR A 477 -42.31 -22.88 -35.73
N LYS A 478 -43.03 -24.00 -35.78
CA LYS A 478 -42.91 -25.21 -34.96
C LYS A 478 -41.49 -25.80 -35.01
N PRO A 479 -40.97 -26.44 -33.94
CA PRO A 479 -39.92 -27.43 -34.08
C PRO A 479 -40.52 -28.84 -34.27
N ALA A 480 -40.00 -29.51 -35.29
CA ALA A 480 -40.28 -30.90 -35.62
C ALA A 480 -39.56 -31.87 -34.68
N SER A 481 -40.12 -33.08 -34.64
CA SER A 481 -39.71 -34.24 -33.85
C SER A 481 -38.50 -34.98 -34.43
N SER A 482 -37.63 -35.49 -33.54
CA SER A 482 -36.82 -36.70 -33.79
C SER A 482 -36.59 -37.42 -32.46
N ARG A 483 -37.40 -38.43 -32.13
CA ARG A 483 -37.10 -39.86 -32.27
C ARG A 483 -35.76 -40.33 -31.66
N LEU A 484 -35.95 -41.06 -30.55
CA LEU A 484 -35.45 -42.41 -30.24
C LEU A 484 -34.06 -42.62 -29.61
N ARG A 485 -34.13 -43.33 -28.47
CA ARG A 485 -33.27 -44.43 -27.99
C ARG A 485 -32.01 -43.95 -27.24
N LYS A 486 -31.69 -44.42 -26.03
CA LYS A 486 -31.87 -45.77 -25.45
C LYS A 486 -31.77 -45.67 -23.91
N GLU A 487 -32.68 -46.34 -23.21
CA GLU A 487 -32.54 -46.71 -21.80
C GLU A 487 -31.29 -47.56 -21.58
N ILE A 488 -30.57 -47.29 -20.49
CA ILE A 488 -29.70 -48.27 -19.83
C ILE A 488 -30.01 -48.17 -18.33
N GLN A 489 -30.49 -49.29 -17.78
CA GLN A 489 -30.73 -49.54 -16.36
C GLN A 489 -29.40 -49.68 -15.58
N PRO A 490 -29.44 -49.60 -14.23
CA PRO A 490 -28.28 -49.81 -13.38
C PRO A 490 -28.10 -51.30 -13.07
N GLU A 491 -26.89 -51.83 -13.26
CA GLU A 491 -26.48 -53.10 -12.66
C GLU A 491 -25.48 -52.85 -11.54
N GLU A 492 -25.80 -53.46 -10.40
CA GLU A 492 -24.96 -53.72 -9.24
C GLU A 492 -23.82 -54.65 -9.64
N ILE A 493 -22.57 -54.31 -9.30
CA ILE A 493 -21.46 -55.26 -9.25
C ILE A 493 -20.57 -54.92 -8.06
N ASP A 494 -20.58 -55.84 -7.08
CA ASP A 494 -19.58 -56.04 -6.04
C ASP A 494 -18.19 -56.33 -6.65
N SER A 495 -17.12 -55.79 -6.07
CA SER A 495 -15.78 -56.35 -6.30
C SER A 495 -14.78 -55.98 -5.20
N GLU A 496 -14.62 -56.94 -4.27
CA GLU A 496 -13.38 -57.49 -3.71
C GLU A 496 -12.09 -56.72 -4.07
N SER A 497 -11.39 -56.12 -3.11
CA SER A 497 -10.39 -56.79 -2.26
C SER A 497 -9.42 -57.68 -3.05
N ASP A 498 -8.31 -57.10 -3.51
CA ASP A 498 -7.01 -57.74 -3.32
C ASP A 498 -5.85 -56.75 -3.41
N GLY A 499 -4.88 -56.96 -2.52
CA GLY A 499 -3.71 -56.12 -2.35
C GLY A 499 -2.63 -56.43 -3.39
N ASP A 500 -2.13 -55.38 -4.03
CA ASP A 500 -0.96 -55.47 -4.89
C ASP A 500 0.22 -54.68 -4.30
N ALA A 501 1.31 -55.41 -4.11
CA ALA A 501 2.55 -54.95 -3.51
C ALA A 501 3.26 -53.91 -4.38
N TYR A 502 3.47 -52.72 -3.82
CA TYR A 502 4.23 -51.65 -4.45
C TYR A 502 5.73 -52.00 -4.54
N ALA A 503 6.19 -52.38 -5.73
CA ALA A 503 7.61 -52.47 -6.06
C ALA A 503 8.14 -51.08 -6.47
N GLY A 504 8.92 -50.46 -5.57
CA GLY A 504 9.46 -49.12 -5.78
C GLY A 504 10.44 -48.99 -6.96
N PRO A 505 10.60 -47.79 -7.55
CA PRO A 505 11.50 -47.58 -8.68
C PRO A 505 12.98 -47.68 -8.29
N LYS A 506 13.72 -48.52 -9.02
CA LYS A 506 15.18 -48.68 -8.91
C LYS A 506 15.89 -47.36 -9.22
N ARG A 507 16.71 -46.90 -8.26
CA ARG A 507 17.61 -45.74 -8.38
C ARG A 507 18.61 -45.95 -9.53
N GLN A 508 18.47 -45.20 -10.63
CA GLN A 508 19.54 -45.04 -11.60
C GLN A 508 20.57 -44.02 -11.08
N LYS A 509 21.84 -44.44 -11.07
CA LYS A 509 23.01 -43.64 -10.70
C LYS A 509 23.12 -42.43 -11.64
N LYS A 510 23.03 -41.21 -11.09
CA LYS A 510 23.36 -39.98 -11.83
C LYS A 510 24.87 -39.87 -12.00
N THR A 511 25.28 -39.83 -13.25
CA THR A 511 26.60 -39.42 -13.74
C THR A 511 26.92 -37.99 -13.32
N VAL A 512 28.20 -37.81 -13.02
CA VAL A 512 28.86 -36.57 -12.59
C VAL A 512 28.59 -35.44 -13.58
N ALA A 513 28.05 -34.33 -13.08
CA ALA A 513 27.89 -33.10 -13.86
C ALA A 513 29.26 -32.39 -14.01
N PRO A 514 29.58 -31.84 -15.20
CA PRO A 514 30.83 -31.12 -15.41
C PRO A 514 30.82 -29.76 -14.72
N VAL A 515 31.90 -29.48 -13.98
CA VAL A 515 32.19 -28.21 -13.32
C VAL A 515 32.31 -27.11 -14.37
N ARG A 516 31.41 -26.12 -14.29
CA ARG A 516 31.41 -24.93 -15.14
C ARG A 516 32.49 -23.97 -14.64
N SER A 517 33.60 -23.85 -15.38
CA SER A 517 34.64 -22.86 -15.12
C SER A 517 34.13 -21.45 -15.47
N LEU A 518 34.11 -20.58 -14.47
CA LEU A 518 33.84 -19.15 -14.61
C LEU A 518 35.05 -18.48 -15.28
N ARG A 519 34.99 -18.27 -16.61
CA ARG A 519 35.86 -17.30 -17.29
C ARG A 519 35.24 -15.91 -17.15
N ARG A 520 35.75 -15.10 -16.22
CA ARG A 520 35.50 -13.66 -16.20
C ARG A 520 36.73 -12.89 -15.71
N THR A 521 37.59 -12.51 -16.65
CA THR A 521 38.52 -11.38 -16.51
C THR A 521 38.67 -10.72 -17.89
N LYS A 522 37.87 -9.68 -18.17
CA LYS A 522 38.30 -8.65 -19.12
C LYS A 522 39.10 -7.65 -18.30
N HIS A 523 40.42 -7.69 -18.45
CA HIS A 523 41.32 -6.65 -17.97
C HIS A 523 40.92 -5.32 -18.61
N PHE A 524 40.63 -4.32 -17.78
CA PHE A 524 40.51 -2.94 -18.20
C PHE A 524 41.92 -2.35 -18.18
N SER A 525 42.47 -2.05 -19.36
CA SER A 525 43.81 -1.47 -19.55
C SER A 525 43.71 0.00 -19.97
N GLY A 526 43.00 0.80 -19.17
CA GLY A 526 43.00 2.26 -19.32
C GLY A 526 43.96 2.87 -18.30
N SER A 527 45.11 3.39 -18.75
CA SER A 527 45.98 4.22 -17.92
C SER A 527 45.41 5.63 -17.85
N TYR A 528 45.09 6.10 -16.64
CA TYR A 528 44.74 7.49 -16.40
C TYR A 528 45.99 8.36 -16.52
N ASN A 529 45.93 9.41 -17.34
CA ASN A 529 46.97 10.41 -17.47
C ASN A 529 46.70 11.51 -16.43
N VAL A 530 47.42 11.45 -15.30
CA VAL A 530 47.22 12.31 -14.13
C VAL A 530 47.66 13.75 -14.40
N ASP A 531 48.57 13.97 -15.35
CA ASP A 531 49.10 15.30 -15.67
C ASP A 531 48.09 16.20 -16.38
N LYS A 532 47.02 15.64 -16.95
CA LYS A 532 45.93 16.42 -17.56
C LYS A 532 44.87 16.88 -16.55
N ALA A 533 44.88 16.35 -15.33
CA ALA A 533 43.90 16.70 -14.30
C ALA A 533 44.38 17.82 -13.36
N LEU A 534 45.61 18.31 -13.51
CA LEU A 534 46.22 19.33 -12.66
C LEU A 534 46.43 20.69 -13.33
N GLN A 535 45.92 20.88 -14.55
CA GLN A 535 45.81 22.23 -15.13
C GLN A 535 44.54 22.89 -14.60
N ILE A 536 44.68 23.48 -13.42
CA ILE A 536 43.74 24.45 -12.87
C ILE A 536 44.18 25.80 -13.41
N ASP A 537 43.35 26.41 -14.24
CA ASP A 537 43.51 27.77 -14.73
C ASP A 537 43.38 28.74 -13.54
N GLU A 538 44.51 29.33 -13.15
CA GLU A 538 44.58 30.49 -12.26
C GLU A 538 44.31 31.75 -13.09
N GLU A 539 43.07 32.20 -13.17
CA GLU A 539 42.73 33.58 -13.56
C GLU A 539 41.28 33.85 -13.13
N ASP A 540 41.11 34.60 -12.03
CA ASP A 540 40.02 35.55 -11.74
C ASP A 540 39.98 35.87 -10.22
N GLU A 541 40.88 36.76 -9.78
CA GLU A 541 40.78 37.44 -8.48
C GLU A 541 39.84 38.65 -8.63
N GLU A 542 38.59 38.54 -8.16
CA GLU A 542 37.73 39.72 -7.92
C GLU A 542 37.89 40.24 -6.48
N PRO A 543 37.97 41.58 -6.28
CA PRO A 543 38.21 42.18 -4.97
C PRO A 543 36.95 42.21 -4.09
N PHE A 544 37.14 41.81 -2.82
CA PHE A 544 36.13 41.82 -1.76
C PHE A 544 35.58 43.23 -1.43
N PRO A 545 34.27 43.37 -1.17
CA PRO A 545 33.69 44.63 -0.71
C PRO A 545 33.99 44.89 0.78
N THR A 546 34.42 46.12 1.08
CA THR A 546 34.71 46.65 2.42
C THR A 546 33.47 46.69 3.33
N PRO A 547 33.65 46.53 4.66
CA PRO A 547 32.54 46.45 5.61
C PRO A 547 31.93 47.83 5.94
N VAL A 548 30.60 47.90 5.88
CA VAL A 548 29.79 49.07 6.22
C VAL A 548 29.78 49.30 7.74
N GLN A 549 30.14 50.52 8.14
CA GLN A 549 30.12 51.00 9.53
C GLN A 549 28.68 51.14 10.05
N ARG A 550 28.43 50.61 11.26
CA ARG A 550 27.17 50.79 12.01
C ARG A 550 27.10 52.21 12.60
N ILE A 551 26.07 52.95 12.23
CA ILE A 551 25.72 54.23 12.86
C ILE A 551 25.01 53.94 14.19
N SER A 552 25.54 54.55 15.25
CA SER A 552 24.97 54.58 16.59
C SER A 552 23.91 55.68 16.68
N THR A 553 22.71 55.36 17.18
CA THR A 553 21.72 56.36 17.61
C THR A 553 21.86 56.64 19.11
N PRO A 554 21.85 57.91 19.55
CA PRO A 554 21.95 58.32 20.95
C PRO A 554 20.54 58.51 21.58
N PRO A 555 20.45 58.86 22.89
CA PRO A 555 19.44 58.37 23.83
C PRO A 555 18.03 58.95 23.71
#